data_AF-A0A957AUH2-F1
#
_entry.id   AF-A0A957AUH2-F1
#
_cell.length_a   1.000
_cell.length_b   1.000
_cell.length_c   1.000
_cell.angle_alpha   90.00
_cell.angle_beta   90.00
_cell.angle_gamma   90.00
#
_symmetry.space_group_name_H-M   'P 1'
#
loop_
_entity.id
_entity.type
_entity.pdbx_description
1 polymer ?
#
loop_
_entity_poly.entity_id
_entity_poly.type
_entity_poly.pdbx_seq_one_letter_code
_entity_poly.pdbx_strand_id
1 'polypeptide(L)'
;MSDQSGGQHDEVAQRLRRLQQLGIKRGRAGIKPPPAAPEREPATLPSPGLTLLDLVGGRIVETAFGPCHVVETRFPLDEARGGWPLGAALAIDGAAVAACSRNEEMAGFDFRRAAFIDTETSGLSGGAGTFAFMVGIGTFEERETGKEGEEGKEGKEGKERKGTEYVVRQVFMENPGQERALLSAVGAVLARCTGLVSFNGRAFDAPL
;
A
#
# COMPACT_ATOMS: atom_id res chain seq x y z
N MET A 1 28.46 31.99 -31.57
CA MET A 1 27.89 31.37 -30.35
C MET A 1 26.39 31.53 -30.47
N SER A 2 25.75 30.50 -31.03
CA SER A 2 24.38 30.57 -31.54
C SER A 2 23.40 29.99 -30.54
N ASP A 3 22.33 30.75 -30.36
CA ASP A 3 21.19 30.59 -29.47
C ASP A 3 20.46 29.24 -29.65
N GLN A 4 20.52 28.37 -28.62
CA GLN A 4 19.78 27.09 -28.56
C GLN A 4 18.44 27.21 -27.81
N SER A 5 18.04 28.40 -27.36
CA SER A 5 16.85 28.57 -26.51
C SER A 5 15.51 28.61 -27.28
N GLY A 6 15.54 28.96 -28.57
CA GLY A 6 14.34 29.11 -29.41
C GLY A 6 13.64 27.80 -29.81
N GLY A 7 14.36 26.67 -29.86
CA GLY A 7 13.82 25.40 -30.38
C GLY A 7 12.87 24.65 -29.44
N GLN A 8 13.10 24.71 -28.13
CA GLN A 8 12.27 23.99 -27.14
C GLN A 8 10.89 24.64 -26.95
N HIS A 9 10.80 25.96 -27.05
CA HIS A 9 9.54 26.70 -26.91
C HIS A 9 8.57 26.41 -28.08
N ASP A 10 9.10 26.30 -29.31
CA ASP A 10 8.31 26.00 -30.49
C ASP A 10 7.80 24.55 -30.51
N GLU A 11 8.60 23.60 -30.02
CA GLU A 11 8.22 22.20 -29.92
C GLU A 11 7.08 21.99 -28.91
N VAL A 12 7.16 22.66 -27.75
CA VAL A 12 6.09 22.62 -26.73
C VAL A 12 4.81 23.26 -27.26
N ALA A 13 4.91 24.37 -28.00
CA ALA A 13 3.77 25.03 -28.61
C ALA A 13 3.12 24.17 -29.71
N GLN A 14 3.91 23.44 -30.51
CA GLN A 14 3.40 22.47 -31.48
C GLN A 14 2.70 21.28 -30.81
N ARG A 15 3.29 20.72 -29.74
CA ARG A 15 2.67 19.63 -28.97
C ARG A 15 1.33 20.07 -28.36
N LEU A 16 1.26 21.27 -27.79
CA LEU A 16 0.01 21.82 -27.24
C LEU A 16 -1.07 22.02 -28.31
N ARG A 17 -0.70 22.52 -29.48
CA ARG A 17 -1.64 22.65 -30.62
C ARG A 17 -2.16 21.30 -31.09
N ARG A 18 -1.29 20.27 -31.16
CA ARG A 18 -1.69 18.91 -31.53
C ARG A 18 -2.64 18.28 -30.50
N LEU A 19 -2.39 18.51 -29.20
CA LEU A 19 -3.29 18.06 -28.14
C LEU A 19 -4.66 18.75 -28.23
N GLN A 20 -4.70 20.05 -28.51
CA GLN A 20 -5.96 20.78 -28.70
C GLN A 20 -6.76 20.30 -29.91
N GLN A 21 -6.10 19.99 -31.04
CA GLN A 21 -6.74 19.42 -32.23
C GLN A 21 -7.34 18.03 -31.98
N LEU A 22 -6.75 17.26 -31.06
CA LEU A 22 -7.26 15.96 -30.61
C LEU A 22 -8.37 16.08 -29.55
N GLY A 23 -8.86 17.30 -29.27
CA GLY A 23 -9.91 17.55 -28.28
C GLY A 23 -9.46 17.49 -26.83
N ILE A 24 -8.15 17.37 -26.56
CA ILE A 24 -7.58 17.35 -25.21
C ILE A 24 -7.54 18.79 -24.68
N LYS A 25 -8.51 19.13 -23.84
CA LYS A 25 -8.56 20.41 -23.14
C LYS A 25 -7.69 20.34 -21.88
N ARG A 26 -6.78 21.29 -21.70
CA ARG A 26 -6.08 21.47 -20.42
C ARG A 26 -7.05 22.09 -19.42
N GLY A 27 -7.22 21.44 -18.27
CA GLY A 27 -8.06 21.92 -17.16
C GLY A 27 -9.50 21.40 -17.20
N ARG A 28 -10.25 21.72 -16.14
CA ARG A 28 -11.63 21.24 -15.90
C ARG A 28 -12.69 21.98 -16.73
N ALA A 29 -12.28 22.83 -17.68
CA ALA A 29 -13.17 23.66 -18.49
C ALA A 29 -14.01 22.80 -19.45
N GLY A 30 -15.22 22.42 -19.00
CA GLY A 30 -16.17 21.58 -19.73
C GLY A 30 -16.50 20.26 -19.04
N ILE A 31 -15.81 19.91 -17.95
CA ILE A 31 -16.24 18.82 -17.07
C ILE A 31 -17.29 19.43 -16.13
N LYS A 32 -18.56 19.03 -16.32
CA LYS A 32 -19.61 19.36 -15.36
C LYS A 32 -19.12 18.84 -14.00
N PRO A 33 -19.04 19.68 -12.94
CA PRO A 33 -18.67 19.17 -11.63
C PRO A 33 -19.61 18.01 -11.30
N PRO A 34 -19.09 16.95 -10.67
CA PRO A 34 -19.97 15.92 -10.14
C PRO A 34 -21.05 16.62 -9.29
N PRO A 35 -22.31 16.14 -9.31
CA PRO A 35 -23.32 16.66 -8.41
C PRO A 35 -22.71 16.72 -7.00
N ALA A 36 -23.01 17.80 -6.26
CA ALA A 36 -22.53 17.96 -4.90
C ALA A 36 -22.74 16.61 -4.19
N ALA A 37 -21.66 16.07 -3.63
CA ALA A 37 -21.78 14.84 -2.85
C ALA A 37 -22.91 15.10 -1.84
N PRO A 38 -23.84 14.14 -1.66
CA PRO A 38 -24.87 14.30 -0.63
C PRO A 38 -24.16 14.71 0.67
N GLU A 39 -24.74 15.67 1.40
CA GLU A 39 -24.27 16.01 2.74
C GLU A 39 -24.15 14.69 3.49
N ARG A 40 -22.91 14.26 3.72
CA ARG A 40 -22.65 13.06 4.50
C ARG A 40 -23.14 13.43 5.90
N GLU A 41 -24.06 12.64 6.43
CA GLU A 41 -24.35 12.74 7.85
C GLU A 41 -23.03 12.66 8.60
N PRO A 42 -22.79 13.57 9.57
CA PRO A 42 -21.58 13.51 10.36
C PRO A 42 -21.48 12.10 10.94
N ALA A 43 -20.33 11.46 10.73
CA ALA A 43 -20.10 10.14 11.29
C ALA A 43 -20.41 10.21 12.79
N THR A 44 -21.29 9.33 13.26
CA THR A 44 -21.52 9.18 14.69
C THR A 44 -20.20 8.78 15.32
N LEU A 45 -19.67 9.66 16.17
CA LEU A 45 -18.46 9.34 16.91
C LEU A 45 -18.76 8.11 17.77
N PRO A 46 -17.84 7.13 17.84
CA PRO A 46 -17.98 6.01 18.75
C PRO A 46 -18.22 6.51 20.17
N SER A 47 -18.98 5.75 20.95
CA SER A 47 -19.28 6.10 22.34
C SER A 47 -17.99 6.37 23.12
N PRO A 48 -17.96 7.36 24.03
CA PRO A 48 -16.79 7.65 24.83
C PRO A 48 -16.30 6.39 25.56
N GLY A 49 -15.00 6.08 25.43
CA GLY A 49 -14.35 4.96 26.11
C GLY A 49 -14.05 3.73 25.24
N LEU A 50 -14.48 3.70 23.97
CA LEU A 50 -14.03 2.66 23.03
C LEU A 50 -12.57 2.90 22.61
N THR A 51 -11.76 1.86 22.68
CA THR A 51 -10.36 1.84 22.22
C THR A 51 -10.28 1.40 20.75
N LEU A 52 -9.12 1.56 20.10
CA LEU A 52 -8.90 0.97 18.77
C LEU A 52 -9.07 -0.56 18.78
N LEU A 53 -8.65 -1.22 19.87
CA LEU A 53 -8.82 -2.66 20.02
C LEU A 53 -10.30 -3.08 20.01
N ASP A 54 -11.17 -2.27 20.61
CA ASP A 54 -12.63 -2.51 20.61
C ASP A 54 -13.24 -2.31 19.22
N LEU A 55 -12.69 -1.37 18.44
CA LEU A 55 -13.24 -0.98 17.15
C LEU A 55 -12.78 -1.86 15.98
N VAL A 56 -11.50 -2.24 15.95
CA VAL A 56 -10.89 -2.94 14.82
C VAL A 56 -10.17 -4.24 15.21
N GLY A 57 -10.18 -4.62 16.49
CA GLY A 57 -9.43 -5.78 16.98
C GLY A 57 -7.92 -5.56 16.86
N GLY A 58 -7.15 -6.64 16.76
CA GLY A 58 -5.69 -6.58 16.62
C GLY A 58 -4.94 -6.76 17.94
N ARG A 59 -3.73 -6.20 18.01
CA ARG A 59 -2.84 -6.31 19.17
C ARG A 59 -1.97 -5.07 19.34
N ILE A 60 -1.50 -4.87 20.55
CA ILE A 60 -0.45 -3.90 20.85
C ILE A 60 0.92 -4.55 20.60
N VAL A 61 1.78 -3.84 19.87
CA VAL A 61 3.16 -4.22 19.58
C VAL A 61 4.07 -3.25 20.31
N GLU A 62 4.90 -3.77 21.21
CA GLU A 62 5.94 -2.99 21.86
C GLU A 62 7.08 -2.71 20.87
N THR A 63 7.47 -1.45 20.77
CA THR A 63 8.63 -1.01 19.98
C THR A 63 9.63 -0.29 20.87
N ALA A 64 10.84 -0.04 20.36
CA ALA A 64 11.83 0.76 21.07
C ALA A 64 11.37 2.20 21.38
N PHE A 65 10.28 2.67 20.75
CA PHE A 65 9.75 4.02 20.91
C PHE A 65 8.35 4.05 21.56
N GLY A 66 7.91 2.92 22.13
CA GLY A 66 6.61 2.78 22.78
C GLY A 66 5.66 1.83 22.04
N PRO A 67 4.45 1.65 22.57
CA PRO A 67 3.45 0.73 22.01
C PRO A 67 2.84 1.28 20.72
N CYS A 68 2.49 0.37 19.81
CA CYS A 68 1.78 0.67 18.58
C CYS A 68 0.66 -0.36 18.33
N HIS A 69 -0.51 0.10 17.89
CA HIS A 69 -1.65 -0.77 17.62
C HIS A 69 -1.56 -1.36 16.20
N VAL A 70 -1.65 -2.68 16.07
CA VAL A 70 -1.50 -3.40 14.80
C VAL A 70 -2.61 -4.42 14.62
N VAL A 71 -3.30 -4.33 13.49
CA VAL A 71 -4.26 -5.34 13.03
C VAL A 71 -3.58 -6.20 11.95
N GLU A 72 -3.60 -7.52 12.11
CA GLU A 72 -3.07 -8.47 11.12
C GLU A 72 -4.21 -9.34 10.58
N THR A 73 -4.33 -9.40 9.26
CA THR A 73 -5.29 -10.25 8.55
C THR A 73 -4.56 -11.09 7.54
N ARG A 74 -4.86 -12.39 7.49
CA ARG A 74 -4.24 -13.35 6.58
C ARG A 74 -5.24 -13.83 5.54
N PHE A 75 -4.79 -13.91 4.30
CA PHE A 75 -5.61 -14.30 3.16
C PHE A 75 -4.97 -15.48 2.42
N PRO A 76 -5.76 -16.53 2.09
CA PRO A 76 -5.34 -17.57 1.16
C PRO A 76 -4.97 -17.00 -0.22
N LEU A 77 -4.04 -17.63 -0.92
CA LEU A 77 -3.57 -17.13 -2.22
C LEU A 77 -4.60 -17.30 -3.35
N ASP A 78 -5.58 -18.17 -3.20
CA ASP A 78 -6.69 -18.35 -4.13
C ASP A 78 -7.83 -17.35 -3.91
N GLU A 79 -7.79 -16.55 -2.84
CA GLU A 79 -8.78 -15.50 -2.60
C GLU A 79 -8.68 -14.40 -3.67
N ALA A 80 -9.82 -14.07 -4.27
CA ALA A 80 -9.90 -13.10 -5.36
C ALA A 80 -10.06 -11.65 -4.86
N ARG A 81 -9.36 -10.74 -5.54
CA ARG A 81 -9.53 -9.27 -5.43
C ARG A 81 -9.63 -8.68 -6.83
N GLY A 82 -10.73 -7.99 -7.14
CA GLY A 82 -10.93 -7.36 -8.45
C GLY A 82 -10.88 -8.32 -9.66
N GLY A 83 -11.18 -9.61 -9.43
CA GLY A 83 -11.17 -10.66 -10.47
C GLY A 83 -9.90 -11.52 -10.53
N TRP A 84 -8.87 -11.21 -9.75
CA TRP A 84 -7.61 -11.96 -9.74
C TRP A 84 -7.33 -12.59 -8.38
N PRO A 85 -6.86 -13.86 -8.31
CA PRO A 85 -6.41 -14.44 -7.06
C PRO A 85 -5.15 -13.70 -6.57
N LEU A 86 -5.01 -13.51 -5.26
CA LEU A 86 -3.85 -12.83 -4.68
C LEU A 86 -2.51 -13.47 -5.08
N GLY A 87 -2.48 -14.79 -5.21
CA GLY A 87 -1.32 -15.56 -5.67
C GLY A 87 -0.90 -15.28 -7.11
N ALA A 88 -1.73 -14.63 -7.94
CA ALA A 88 -1.37 -14.30 -9.31
C ALA A 88 -0.12 -13.41 -9.39
N ALA A 89 0.10 -12.54 -8.40
CA ALA A 89 1.29 -11.69 -8.34
C ALA A 89 2.59 -12.50 -8.28
N LEU A 90 2.57 -13.70 -7.66
CA LEU A 90 3.74 -14.56 -7.52
C LEU A 90 4.18 -15.21 -8.83
N ALA A 91 3.31 -15.23 -9.84
CA ALA A 91 3.61 -15.74 -11.18
C ALA A 91 4.19 -14.66 -12.12
N ILE A 92 4.24 -13.40 -11.69
CA ILE A 92 4.77 -12.31 -12.50
C ILE A 92 6.30 -12.36 -12.47
N ASP A 93 6.91 -12.51 -13.64
CA ASP A 93 8.35 -12.51 -13.81
C ASP A 93 8.93 -11.09 -13.69
N GLY A 94 10.11 -10.95 -13.07
CA GLY A 94 10.79 -9.67 -12.94
C GLY A 94 11.11 -9.00 -14.29
N ALA A 95 11.32 -9.75 -15.36
CA ALA A 95 11.47 -9.21 -16.71
C ALA A 95 10.20 -8.49 -17.19
N ALA A 96 9.01 -8.99 -16.82
CA ALA A 96 7.75 -8.30 -17.11
C ALA A 96 7.66 -6.99 -16.32
N VAL A 97 8.07 -6.99 -15.06
CA VAL A 97 8.15 -5.78 -14.24
C VAL A 97 9.09 -4.76 -14.88
N ALA A 98 10.29 -5.18 -15.25
CA ALA A 98 11.29 -4.33 -15.91
C ALA A 98 10.79 -3.72 -17.22
N ALA A 99 10.10 -4.51 -18.05
CA ALA A 99 9.50 -4.03 -19.29
C ALA A 99 8.40 -2.98 -19.04
N CYS A 100 7.50 -3.24 -18.08
CA CYS A 100 6.42 -2.32 -17.73
C CYS A 100 6.92 -1.02 -17.07
N SER A 101 7.93 -1.12 -16.21
CA SER A 101 8.52 0.05 -15.55
C SER A 101 9.52 0.80 -16.44
N ARG A 102 9.93 0.21 -17.57
CA ARG A 102 11.06 0.67 -18.40
C ARG A 102 12.33 0.86 -17.56
N ASN A 103 12.60 -0.09 -16.67
CA ASN A 103 13.78 -0.10 -15.82
C ASN A 103 14.35 -1.51 -15.75
N GLU A 104 15.47 -1.75 -16.43
CA GLU A 104 16.15 -3.06 -16.47
C GLU A 104 16.61 -3.53 -15.08
N GLU A 105 16.88 -2.62 -14.14
CA GLU A 105 17.25 -2.96 -12.77
C GLU A 105 16.14 -3.74 -12.03
N MET A 106 14.89 -3.61 -12.50
CA MET A 106 13.74 -4.33 -11.93
C MET A 106 13.64 -5.79 -12.41
N ALA A 107 14.56 -6.27 -13.26
CA ALA A 107 14.53 -7.65 -13.76
C ALA A 107 14.68 -8.68 -12.62
N GLY A 108 15.31 -8.29 -11.50
CA GLY A 108 15.42 -9.11 -10.29
C GLY A 108 14.28 -8.93 -9.29
N PHE A 109 13.23 -8.17 -9.61
CA PHE A 109 12.13 -7.91 -8.69
C PHE A 109 11.35 -9.19 -8.39
N ASP A 110 11.14 -9.48 -7.11
CA ASP A 110 10.47 -10.68 -6.64
C ASP A 110 9.30 -10.31 -5.71
N PHE A 111 8.08 -10.56 -6.17
CA PHE A 111 6.87 -10.28 -5.40
C PHE A 111 6.80 -11.07 -4.09
N ARG A 112 7.46 -12.23 -3.99
CA ARG A 112 7.54 -13.00 -2.72
C ARG A 112 8.29 -12.26 -1.62
N ARG A 113 9.12 -11.28 -2.01
CA ARG A 113 9.95 -10.46 -1.10
C ARG A 113 9.58 -8.98 -1.14
N ALA A 114 8.42 -8.64 -1.70
CA ALA A 114 7.95 -7.27 -1.81
C ALA A 114 7.01 -6.91 -0.65
N ALA A 115 7.07 -5.64 -0.23
CA ALA A 115 6.05 -5.02 0.61
C ALA A 115 5.10 -4.20 -0.27
N PHE A 116 3.80 -4.43 -0.11
CA PHE A 116 2.74 -3.62 -0.70
C PHE A 116 2.33 -2.56 0.33
N ILE A 117 2.59 -1.29 0.07
CA ILE A 117 2.32 -0.22 1.03
C ILE A 117 1.25 0.72 0.49
N ASP A 118 0.39 1.16 1.40
CA ASP A 118 -0.53 2.28 1.23
C ASP A 118 -0.62 3.05 2.56
N THR A 119 -0.67 4.38 2.50
CA THR A 119 -0.73 5.23 3.70
C THR A 119 -2.01 6.05 3.74
N GLU A 120 -2.65 6.10 4.90
CA GLU A 120 -3.77 7.00 5.16
C GLU A 120 -3.27 8.19 5.98
N THR A 121 -3.55 9.40 5.49
CA THR A 121 -2.98 10.63 6.03
C THR A 121 -4.05 11.62 6.47
N SER A 122 -3.73 12.44 7.48
CA SER A 122 -4.62 13.51 7.94
C SER A 122 -4.66 14.64 6.90
N GLY A 123 -5.55 14.53 5.92
CA GLY A 123 -5.69 15.51 4.85
C GLY A 123 -6.22 16.86 5.34
N LEU A 124 -5.33 17.79 5.69
CA LEU A 124 -5.68 19.20 5.91
C LEU A 124 -4.78 20.12 5.06
N SER A 125 -5.41 20.71 4.04
CA SER A 125 -5.04 21.96 3.35
C SER A 125 -3.60 22.47 3.53
N GLY A 126 -2.66 21.96 2.72
CA GLY A 126 -1.48 22.69 2.23
C GLY A 126 -0.48 23.29 3.25
N GLY A 127 -0.56 22.93 4.53
CA GLY A 127 0.40 23.36 5.57
C GLY A 127 1.33 22.23 6.01
N ALA A 128 2.35 22.57 6.80
CA ALA A 128 3.21 21.60 7.49
C ALA A 128 2.39 20.87 8.56
N GLY A 129 1.77 19.73 8.22
CA GLY A 129 0.91 18.99 9.15
C GLY A 129 0.22 17.73 8.61
N THR A 130 0.67 17.17 7.49
CA THR A 130 0.17 15.86 7.02
C THR A 130 0.99 14.76 7.68
N PHE A 131 0.37 13.99 8.57
CA PHE A 131 0.96 12.77 9.12
C PHE A 131 0.16 11.55 8.67
N ALA A 132 0.86 10.42 8.49
CA ALA A 132 0.22 9.13 8.29
C ALA A 132 -0.35 8.63 9.62
N PHE A 133 -1.66 8.51 9.73
CA PHE A 133 -2.31 7.97 10.94
C PHE A 133 -2.53 6.46 10.86
N MET A 134 -2.42 5.89 9.65
CA MET A 134 -2.42 4.45 9.44
C MET A 134 -1.53 4.09 8.25
N VAL A 135 -0.76 3.01 8.37
CA VAL A 135 0.03 2.43 7.28
C VAL A 135 -0.41 0.99 7.06
N GLY A 136 -0.88 0.69 5.85
CA GLY A 136 -1.17 -0.66 5.40
C GLY A 136 0.06 -1.29 4.77
N ILE A 137 0.39 -2.52 5.16
CA ILE A 137 1.51 -3.30 4.59
C ILE A 137 1.02 -4.70 4.25
N GLY A 138 1.09 -5.07 2.98
CA GLY A 138 0.88 -6.43 2.48
C GLY A 138 2.19 -7.14 2.21
N THR A 139 2.29 -8.41 2.58
CA THR A 139 3.46 -9.27 2.34
C THR A 139 3.03 -10.71 2.07
N PHE A 140 3.84 -11.47 1.32
CA PHE A 140 3.66 -12.91 1.21
C PHE A 140 4.53 -13.62 2.25
N GLU A 141 3.93 -14.43 3.13
CA GLU A 141 4.62 -15.09 4.24
C GLU A 141 4.37 -16.60 4.23
N GLU A 142 5.37 -17.38 4.67
CA GLU A 142 5.19 -18.81 4.91
C GLU A 142 4.35 -19.03 6.18
N ARG A 143 3.35 -19.90 6.10
CA ARG A 143 2.63 -20.40 7.26
C ARG A 143 3.55 -21.33 8.05
N GLU A 144 3.90 -20.94 9.27
CA GLU A 144 4.54 -21.86 10.21
C GLU A 144 3.60 -23.02 10.50
N THR A 145 4.08 -24.25 10.31
CA THR A 145 3.35 -25.44 10.74
C THR A 145 3.25 -25.41 12.26
N GLY A 146 2.05 -25.18 12.79
CA GLY A 146 1.78 -25.41 14.19
C GLY A 146 2.12 -26.85 14.53
N LYS A 147 2.91 -27.06 15.58
CA LYS A 147 2.95 -28.36 16.26
C LYS A 147 1.60 -28.54 16.95
N GLU A 148 0.59 -28.99 16.22
CA GLU A 148 -0.62 -29.53 16.85
C GLU A 148 -0.22 -30.90 17.43
N GLY A 149 0.17 -30.88 18.71
CA GLY A 149 0.02 -32.05 19.53
C GLY A 149 -1.46 -32.23 19.82
N GLU A 150 -2.06 -33.30 19.32
CA GLU A 150 -2.78 -34.25 20.17
C GLU A 150 -3.01 -35.56 19.42
N GLU A 151 -2.75 -36.65 20.16
CA GLU A 151 -2.74 -38.04 19.73
C GLU A 151 -4.14 -38.51 19.29
N GLY A 152 -4.17 -39.33 18.23
CA GLY A 152 -5.26 -40.30 18.02
C GLY A 152 -6.07 -40.14 16.73
N LYS A 153 -5.55 -40.68 15.62
CA LYS A 153 -6.08 -41.88 14.95
C LYS A 153 -5.44 -42.08 13.59
N GLU A 154 -5.08 -43.33 13.34
CA GLU A 154 -4.41 -43.87 12.17
C GLU A 154 -5.09 -43.50 10.85
N GLY A 155 -4.28 -43.31 9.82
CA GLY A 155 -4.72 -43.53 8.43
C GLY A 155 -4.98 -42.29 7.59
N LYS A 156 -3.97 -41.43 7.40
CA LYS A 156 -3.66 -40.75 6.14
C LYS A 156 -2.31 -40.08 6.28
N GLU A 157 -1.36 -40.40 5.40
CA GLU A 157 -0.16 -39.59 5.19
C GLU A 157 -0.62 -38.19 4.73
N GLY A 158 -0.90 -37.33 5.71
CA GLY A 158 -1.18 -35.92 5.49
C GLY A 158 0.13 -35.29 5.05
N LYS A 159 0.33 -35.12 3.75
CA LYS A 159 1.40 -34.31 3.19
C LYS A 159 1.30 -32.91 3.80
N GLU A 160 2.10 -32.63 4.81
CA GLU A 160 2.22 -31.33 5.46
C GLU A 160 2.43 -30.27 4.38
N ARG A 161 1.40 -29.45 4.13
CA ARG A 161 1.51 -28.34 3.19
C ARG A 161 2.04 -27.14 3.94
N LYS A 162 3.35 -26.91 3.88
CA LYS A 162 3.89 -25.55 3.93
C LYS A 162 3.10 -24.74 2.89
N GLY A 163 2.32 -23.76 3.37
CA GLY A 163 1.51 -22.89 2.52
C GLY A 163 2.05 -21.47 2.63
N THR A 164 2.01 -20.71 1.54
CA THR A 164 2.23 -19.27 1.56
C THR A 164 0.87 -18.59 1.72
N GLU A 165 0.80 -17.53 2.52
CA GLU A 165 -0.39 -16.69 2.72
C GLU A 165 -0.04 -15.24 2.38
N TYR A 166 -1.04 -14.45 1.99
CA TYR A 166 -0.89 -13.00 1.89
C TYR A 166 -1.32 -12.36 3.21
N VAL A 167 -0.40 -11.69 3.88
CA VAL A 167 -0.59 -11.09 5.20
C VAL A 167 -0.66 -9.58 5.06
N VAL A 168 -1.78 -9.00 5.49
CA VAL A 168 -1.99 -7.55 5.56
C VAL A 168 -1.87 -7.11 7.01
N ARG A 169 -1.05 -6.10 7.25
CA ARG A 169 -0.87 -5.43 8.53
C ARG A 169 -1.30 -3.98 8.41
N GLN A 170 -2.18 -3.54 9.28
CA GLN A 170 -2.55 -2.15 9.43
C GLN A 170 -1.96 -1.65 10.75
N VAL A 171 -1.02 -0.72 10.64
CA VAL A 171 -0.32 -0.12 11.77
C VAL A 171 -0.94 1.24 12.04
N PHE A 172 -1.46 1.46 13.24
CA PHE A 172 -2.23 2.65 13.60
C PHE A 172 -1.44 3.57 14.54
N MET A 173 -1.65 4.86 14.37
CA MET A 173 -1.20 5.92 15.27
C MET A 173 -2.41 6.54 15.98
N GLU A 174 -2.56 6.32 17.28
CA GLU A 174 -3.66 6.87 18.08
C GLU A 174 -3.47 8.36 18.37
N ASN A 175 -2.21 8.79 18.48
CA ASN A 175 -1.85 10.19 18.68
C ASN A 175 -0.52 10.51 17.99
N PRO A 176 -0.26 11.78 17.61
CA PRO A 176 0.96 12.16 16.89
C PRO A 176 2.28 11.81 17.58
N GLY A 177 2.30 11.63 18.91
CA GLY A 177 3.51 11.25 19.63
C GLY A 177 3.99 9.82 19.35
N GLN A 178 3.15 8.98 18.75
CA GLN A 178 3.44 7.59 18.42
C GLN A 178 4.07 7.39 17.03
N GLU A 179 4.34 8.46 16.29
CA GLU A 179 4.93 8.37 14.94
C GLU A 179 6.18 7.49 14.89
N ARG A 180 7.10 7.66 15.84
CA ARG A 180 8.32 6.82 15.92
C ARG A 180 8.03 5.35 16.21
N ALA A 181 7.00 5.06 17.01
CA ALA A 181 6.59 3.69 17.28
C ALA A 181 5.98 3.05 16.03
N LEU A 182 5.12 3.78 15.32
CA LEU A 182 4.55 3.36 14.04
C LEU A 182 5.66 3.09 13.02
N LEU A 183 6.58 4.04 12.80
CA LEU A 183 7.67 3.89 11.83
C LEU A 183 8.61 2.74 12.19
N SER A 184 8.85 2.50 13.48
CA SER A 184 9.63 1.34 13.94
C SER A 184 8.92 0.02 13.65
N ALA A 185 7.61 -0.06 13.84
CA ALA A 185 6.83 -1.26 13.53
C ALA A 185 6.78 -1.53 12.02
N VAL A 186 6.54 -0.49 11.22
CA VAL A 186 6.59 -0.55 9.74
C VAL A 186 7.99 -0.99 9.29
N GLY A 187 9.04 -0.33 9.77
CA GLY A 187 10.42 -0.62 9.41
C GLY A 187 10.85 -2.05 9.73
N ALA A 188 10.36 -2.64 10.82
CA ALA A 188 10.62 -4.04 11.14
C ALA A 188 10.07 -5.01 10.09
N VAL A 189 8.93 -4.70 9.46
CA VAL A 189 8.37 -5.48 8.35
C VAL A 189 9.16 -5.23 7.06
N LEU A 190 9.47 -3.96 6.77
CA LEU A 190 10.18 -3.58 5.53
C LEU A 190 11.62 -4.09 5.49
N ALA A 191 12.29 -4.23 6.63
CA ALA A 191 13.64 -4.78 6.72
C ALA A 191 13.76 -6.21 6.18
N ARG A 192 12.64 -6.93 6.05
CA ARG A 192 12.53 -8.30 5.53
C ARG A 192 12.34 -8.32 4.01
N CYS A 193 12.01 -7.18 3.41
CA CYS A 193 11.60 -7.04 2.03
C CYS A 193 12.73 -6.43 1.19
N THR A 194 12.74 -6.75 -0.11
CA THR A 194 13.71 -6.21 -1.08
C THR A 194 13.06 -5.38 -2.17
N GLY A 195 11.73 -5.25 -2.14
CA GLY A 195 10.97 -4.47 -3.11
C GLY A 195 9.80 -3.76 -2.44
N LEU A 196 9.40 -2.64 -3.03
CA LEU A 196 8.24 -1.87 -2.61
C LEU A 196 7.24 -1.77 -3.77
N VAL A 197 5.98 -2.05 -3.49
CA VAL A 197 4.84 -1.85 -4.39
C VAL A 197 3.89 -0.87 -3.72
N SER A 198 3.53 0.20 -4.43
CA SER A 198 2.53 1.17 -3.96
C SER A 198 1.83 1.81 -5.16
N PHE A 199 0.63 2.33 -4.95
CA PHE A 199 -0.03 3.21 -5.89
C PHE A 199 0.37 4.67 -5.64
N ASN A 200 1.09 5.29 -6.57
CA ASN A 200 1.66 6.65 -6.46
C ASN A 200 2.68 6.87 -5.32
N GLY A 201 3.17 5.81 -4.67
CA GLY A 201 4.04 5.95 -3.49
C GLY A 201 5.35 6.70 -3.68
N ARG A 202 5.92 6.78 -4.89
CA ARG A 202 7.11 7.60 -5.14
C ARG A 202 6.88 9.09 -4.83
N ALA A 203 5.65 9.57 -4.99
CA ALA A 203 5.30 10.97 -4.77
C ALA A 203 4.60 11.22 -3.43
N PHE A 204 4.04 10.18 -2.79
CA PHE A 204 3.19 10.31 -1.60
C PHE A 204 3.69 9.46 -0.43
N ASP A 205 3.77 8.13 -0.57
CA ASP A 205 4.08 7.24 0.56
C ASP A 205 5.56 7.22 0.97
N ALA A 206 6.48 7.23 0.01
CA ALA A 206 7.92 7.10 0.27
C ALA A 206 8.62 8.38 0.76
N PRO A 207 8.16 9.60 0.42
CA PRO A 207 8.72 10.84 0.97
C PRO A 207 8.24 11.21 2.38
N LEU A 208 7.27 10.49 2.96
CA LEU A 208 6.83 10.64 4.35
C LEU A 208 7.84 9.99 5.30
#